data_AF-A0A137S249-F1
#
_entry.id   AF-A0A137S249-F1
#
_cell.length_a   1.000
_cell.length_b   1.000
_cell.length_c   1.000
_cell.angle_alpha   90.00
_cell.angle_beta   90.00
_cell.angle_gamma   90.00
#
_symmetry.space_group_name_H-M   'P 1'
#
loop_
_entity.id
_entity.type
_entity.pdbx_description
1 polymer ?
#
loop_
_entity_poly.entity_id
_entity_poly.type
_entity_poly.pdbx_seq_one_letter_code
_entity_poly.pdbx_strand_id
1 'polypeptide(L)'
;MSERLLLEGEAAKKKWKKGRDVWNQWVNENPEADVSFASVDFDDIDCVADPRLNREFNFSRYRFPKGNVKFSGAKFGEGNINFSGANFGEGNVDFSGANFGKGNVNFSGANFGEGNVNFSSANFDEGVVNFSGANFGEGNVDFSRANFGEGVVDFASANFGEGVVHFIGANFGAKYVIFTNVNFGVGYVIFYGTNFGKGDVDFSGANFGEGVVDFNRTKFEGETVNFALLKITGDAQFTNILVSQNCEIFSFHKATFDGPFSLSYELVNGTPEDSPRQYAEMNFITDLIGTKTSHHVNLHNLYCKPKFAKNFFFNTAKDIDDAARLGRLKELAESNKDHESALRFHADEMRVKRWIKTPMMASILDFMFDKMSNYGQSILKPSCWLICMFLLILVVSFYGTPFDSKMFNHLGNAINLSLSKTIPFVSGLVIEGKDAAKELGLSGGRKALINLLSVFSYICLFLIGLGLRNRFRI
;
A
#
# COMPACT_ATOMS: atom_id res chain seq x y z
N MET A 1 10.36 -45.13 -24.16
CA MET A 1 11.02 -43.81 -24.05
C MET A 1 12.45 -44.05 -24.45
N SER A 2 12.91 -43.55 -25.60
CA SER A 2 14.34 -43.67 -25.92
C SER A 2 15.11 -42.79 -24.94
N GLU A 3 16.20 -43.31 -24.40
CA GLU A 3 17.11 -42.56 -23.54
C GLU A 3 17.59 -41.32 -24.30
N ARG A 4 17.26 -40.13 -23.79
CA ARG A 4 17.75 -38.87 -24.37
C ARG A 4 19.25 -38.80 -24.09
N LEU A 5 20.01 -38.30 -25.06
CA LEU A 5 21.43 -38.01 -24.84
C LEU A 5 21.57 -37.00 -23.70
N LEU A 6 22.42 -37.27 -22.72
CA LEU A 6 22.70 -36.37 -21.61
C LEU A 6 24.12 -35.81 -21.74
N LEU A 7 24.25 -34.48 -21.80
CA LEU A 7 25.52 -33.77 -21.70
C LEU A 7 25.60 -33.09 -20.32
N GLU A 8 26.45 -33.62 -19.43
CA GLU A 8 26.47 -33.18 -18.03
C GLU A 8 27.85 -32.86 -17.44
N GLY A 9 27.84 -32.08 -16.36
CA GLY A 9 29.00 -31.79 -15.52
C GLY A 9 30.17 -31.16 -16.29
N GLU A 10 31.37 -31.67 -16.05
CA GLU A 10 32.60 -31.22 -16.71
C GLU A 10 32.58 -31.42 -18.23
N ALA A 11 31.84 -32.41 -18.74
CA ALA A 11 31.71 -32.60 -20.19
C ALA A 11 30.89 -31.46 -20.82
N ALA A 12 29.79 -31.05 -20.17
CA ALA A 12 29.00 -29.89 -20.57
C ALA A 12 29.83 -28.61 -20.49
N LYS A 13 30.53 -28.40 -19.37
CA LYS A 13 31.42 -27.24 -19.14
C LYS A 13 32.51 -27.15 -20.20
N LYS A 14 33.22 -28.24 -20.48
CA LYS A 14 34.25 -28.29 -21.52
C LYS A 14 33.70 -28.00 -22.91
N LYS A 15 32.48 -28.44 -23.22
CA LYS A 15 31.81 -28.13 -24.50
C LYS A 15 31.45 -26.65 -24.57
N TRP A 16 30.86 -26.10 -23.52
CA TRP A 16 30.49 -24.69 -23.39
C TRP A 16 31.71 -23.77 -23.58
N LYS A 17 32.86 -24.11 -22.98
CA LYS A 17 34.14 -23.39 -23.15
C LYS A 17 34.68 -23.35 -24.58
N LYS A 18 34.19 -24.20 -25.50
CA LYS A 18 34.56 -24.10 -26.93
C LYS A 18 33.89 -22.93 -27.64
N GLY A 19 32.99 -22.21 -26.96
CA GLY A 19 32.30 -21.05 -27.49
C GLY A 19 30.94 -21.36 -28.10
N ARG A 20 30.14 -20.31 -28.24
CA ARG A 20 28.75 -20.34 -28.68
C ARG A 20 28.53 -21.09 -29.99
N ASP A 21 29.37 -20.85 -31.00
CA ASP A 21 29.12 -21.39 -32.34
C ASP A 21 29.29 -22.92 -32.36
N VAL A 22 30.29 -23.45 -31.64
CA VAL A 22 30.51 -24.89 -31.46
C VAL A 22 29.40 -25.53 -30.62
N TRP A 23 28.94 -24.83 -29.59
CA TRP A 23 27.81 -25.27 -28.77
C TRP A 23 26.52 -25.36 -29.59
N ASN A 24 26.16 -24.27 -30.28
CA ASN A 24 24.95 -24.18 -31.08
C ASN A 24 24.93 -25.20 -32.23
N GLN A 25 26.09 -25.47 -32.86
CA GLN A 25 26.19 -26.55 -33.84
C GLN A 25 25.88 -27.92 -33.22
N TRP A 26 26.45 -28.21 -32.04
CA TRP A 26 26.17 -29.48 -31.34
C TRP A 26 24.69 -29.63 -30.97
N VAL A 27 24.03 -28.54 -30.56
CA VAL A 27 22.59 -28.55 -30.28
C VAL A 27 21.77 -28.81 -31.55
N ASN A 28 22.15 -28.26 -32.71
CA ASN A 28 21.48 -28.59 -33.97
C ASN A 28 21.61 -30.08 -34.33
N GLU A 29 22.73 -30.71 -33.97
CA GLU A 29 22.98 -32.15 -34.17
C GLU A 29 22.26 -33.02 -33.11
N ASN A 30 21.95 -32.47 -31.93
CA ASN A 30 21.38 -33.18 -30.80
C ASN A 30 20.18 -32.42 -30.20
N PRO A 31 19.10 -32.16 -30.97
CA PRO A 31 18.04 -31.23 -30.59
C PRO A 31 17.17 -31.71 -29.41
N GLU A 32 17.16 -33.00 -29.11
CA GLU A 32 16.36 -33.61 -28.04
C GLU A 32 17.20 -33.96 -26.80
N ALA A 33 18.47 -33.55 -26.75
CA ALA A 33 19.37 -33.87 -25.64
C ALA A 33 19.01 -33.12 -24.36
N ASP A 34 19.27 -33.75 -23.21
CA ASP A 34 19.26 -33.08 -21.91
C ASP A 34 20.65 -32.49 -21.64
N VAL A 35 20.70 -31.32 -21.00
CA VAL A 35 21.94 -30.63 -20.62
C VAL A 35 21.93 -30.34 -19.12
N SER A 36 22.99 -30.71 -18.42
CA SER A 36 23.08 -30.50 -16.96
C SER A 36 24.42 -29.91 -16.52
N PHE A 37 24.36 -28.69 -16.02
CA PHE A 37 25.37 -28.02 -15.21
C PHE A 37 25.03 -28.08 -13.72
N ALA A 38 24.19 -29.02 -13.29
CA ALA A 38 23.79 -29.14 -11.89
C ALA A 38 25.03 -29.33 -10.99
N SER A 39 25.12 -28.52 -9.93
CA SER A 39 26.24 -28.49 -8.98
C SER A 39 27.63 -28.24 -9.59
N VAL A 40 27.71 -27.77 -10.84
CA VAL A 40 28.97 -27.36 -11.46
C VAL A 40 29.48 -26.08 -10.81
N ASP A 41 30.77 -26.04 -10.52
CA ASP A 41 31.47 -24.85 -10.07
C ASP A 41 32.14 -24.16 -11.27
N PHE A 42 31.70 -22.96 -11.60
CA PHE A 42 32.29 -22.11 -12.64
C PHE A 42 33.29 -21.16 -11.96
N ASP A 43 34.56 -21.47 -12.14
CA ASP A 43 35.67 -20.79 -11.47
C ASP A 43 36.22 -19.65 -12.34
N ASP A 44 37.14 -18.86 -11.78
CA ASP A 44 37.76 -17.73 -12.48
C ASP A 44 38.50 -18.13 -13.78
N ILE A 45 38.92 -19.40 -13.96
CA ILE A 45 39.59 -19.84 -15.21
C ILE A 45 38.58 -20.09 -16.35
N ASP A 46 37.29 -20.06 -16.04
CA ASP A 46 36.22 -20.22 -17.00
C ASP A 46 35.71 -18.90 -17.56
N CYS A 47 36.07 -17.77 -16.95
CA CYS A 47 35.65 -16.46 -17.43
C CYS A 47 36.41 -16.04 -18.69
N VAL A 48 35.73 -15.29 -19.56
CA VAL A 48 36.43 -14.56 -20.64
C VAL A 48 37.14 -13.38 -19.99
N ALA A 49 38.46 -13.47 -19.87
CA ALA A 49 39.30 -12.37 -19.40
C ALA A 49 39.54 -11.36 -20.54
N ASP A 50 38.61 -10.44 -20.76
CA ASP A 50 38.85 -9.24 -21.58
C ASP A 50 39.25 -8.08 -20.66
N PRO A 51 40.37 -7.39 -20.87
CA PRO A 51 40.73 -6.20 -20.09
C PRO A 51 39.70 -5.05 -20.12
N ARG A 52 38.73 -5.10 -21.04
CA ARG A 52 37.64 -4.11 -21.21
C ARG A 52 36.29 -4.57 -20.68
N LEU A 53 36.10 -5.88 -20.47
CA LEU A 53 34.89 -6.45 -19.90
C LEU A 53 35.26 -6.99 -18.51
N ASN A 54 34.53 -6.59 -17.46
CA ASN A 54 34.65 -7.30 -16.18
C ASN A 54 34.53 -8.82 -16.42
N ARG A 55 35.24 -9.64 -15.64
CA ARG A 55 35.21 -11.11 -15.72
C ARG A 55 33.79 -11.60 -16.02
N GLU A 56 33.58 -12.33 -17.11
CA GLU A 56 32.24 -12.74 -17.56
C GLU A 56 32.12 -14.25 -17.85
N PHE A 57 31.10 -14.89 -17.29
CA PHE A 57 30.62 -16.23 -17.65
C PHE A 57 29.55 -16.09 -18.74
N ASN A 58 29.97 -16.29 -20.00
CA ASN A 58 29.17 -15.93 -21.16
C ASN A 58 28.36 -17.11 -21.72
N PHE A 59 27.04 -16.99 -21.66
CA PHE A 59 26.02 -17.84 -22.28
C PHE A 59 25.14 -17.04 -23.27
N SER A 60 25.57 -15.83 -23.66
CA SER A 60 24.78 -14.93 -24.49
C SER A 60 24.51 -15.55 -25.85
N ARG A 61 23.22 -15.65 -26.20
CA ARG A 61 22.72 -16.25 -27.46
C ARG A 61 23.11 -17.73 -27.65
N TYR A 62 23.44 -18.43 -26.58
CA TYR A 62 23.53 -19.89 -26.61
C TYR A 62 22.12 -20.47 -26.82
N ARG A 63 22.03 -21.54 -27.61
CA ARG A 63 20.81 -22.33 -27.78
C ARG A 63 21.00 -23.62 -27.02
N PHE A 64 20.05 -23.99 -26.19
CA PHE A 64 19.99 -25.30 -25.56
C PHE A 64 19.01 -26.20 -26.32
N PRO A 65 19.15 -27.53 -26.22
CA PRO A 65 18.22 -28.44 -26.86
C PRO A 65 16.83 -28.40 -26.19
N LYS A 66 15.86 -29.09 -26.78
CA LYS A 66 14.49 -29.20 -26.26
C LYS A 66 14.37 -30.14 -25.06
N GLY A 67 15.45 -30.84 -24.68
CA GLY A 67 15.51 -31.57 -23.43
C GLY A 67 15.61 -30.62 -22.23
N ASN A 68 15.67 -31.18 -21.04
CA ASN A 68 15.78 -30.40 -19.81
C ASN A 68 17.15 -29.72 -19.71
N VAL A 69 17.16 -28.49 -19.20
CA VAL A 69 18.37 -27.71 -18.94
C VAL A 69 18.50 -27.47 -17.44
N LYS A 70 19.56 -27.99 -16.83
CA LYS A 70 19.77 -27.88 -15.38
C LYS A 70 21.01 -27.08 -15.04
N PHE A 71 20.85 -26.12 -14.14
CA PHE A 71 21.86 -25.35 -13.43
C PHE A 71 21.63 -25.40 -11.91
N SER A 72 20.82 -26.35 -11.42
CA SER A 72 20.47 -26.42 -10.01
C SER A 72 21.71 -26.63 -9.13
N GLY A 73 21.85 -25.79 -8.11
CA GLY A 73 23.02 -25.74 -7.25
C GLY A 73 24.33 -25.35 -7.94
N ALA A 74 24.32 -24.92 -9.20
CA ALA A 74 25.50 -24.42 -9.87
C ALA A 74 26.05 -23.19 -9.14
N LYS A 75 27.37 -23.05 -9.10
CA LYS A 75 28.06 -21.93 -8.48
C LYS A 75 28.80 -21.17 -9.54
N PHE A 76 28.55 -19.88 -9.62
CA PHE A 76 29.32 -18.96 -10.45
C PHE A 76 30.22 -18.13 -9.53
N GLY A 77 31.46 -17.90 -9.96
CA GLY A 77 32.42 -17.06 -9.25
C GLY A 77 32.02 -15.58 -9.18
N GLU A 78 32.98 -14.69 -8.91
CA GLU A 78 32.70 -13.26 -8.70
C GLU A 78 32.48 -12.45 -10.00
N GLY A 79 32.49 -13.11 -11.16
CA GLY A 79 32.29 -12.48 -12.47
C GLY A 79 30.82 -12.21 -12.80
N ASN A 80 30.59 -11.32 -13.77
CA ASN A 80 29.29 -11.14 -14.40
C ASN A 80 28.85 -12.42 -15.12
N ILE A 81 27.55 -12.66 -15.18
CA ILE A 81 26.96 -13.84 -15.81
C ILE A 81 25.96 -13.38 -16.86
N ASN A 82 26.14 -13.84 -18.10
CA ASN A 82 25.43 -13.28 -19.23
C ASN A 82 24.71 -14.37 -20.04
N PHE A 83 23.42 -14.53 -19.80
CA PHE A 83 22.46 -15.34 -20.56
C PHE A 83 21.63 -14.50 -21.54
N SER A 84 22.04 -13.27 -21.88
CA SER A 84 21.24 -12.39 -22.73
C SER A 84 20.94 -13.02 -24.09
N GLY A 85 19.65 -13.04 -24.45
CA GLY A 85 19.17 -13.67 -25.69
C GLY A 85 19.42 -15.18 -25.80
N ALA A 86 19.76 -15.87 -24.70
CA ALA A 86 19.85 -17.33 -24.71
C ALA A 86 18.48 -17.95 -24.98
N ASN A 87 18.44 -19.10 -25.66
CA ASN A 87 17.23 -19.87 -25.89
C ASN A 87 17.40 -21.22 -25.19
N PHE A 88 16.62 -21.48 -24.14
CA PHE A 88 16.72 -22.69 -23.32
C PHE A 88 15.98 -23.91 -23.90
N GLY A 89 15.29 -23.76 -25.03
CA GLY A 89 14.50 -24.85 -25.63
C GLY A 89 13.16 -25.06 -24.90
N GLU A 90 12.47 -26.16 -25.21
CA GLU A 90 11.11 -26.43 -24.71
C GLU A 90 11.06 -27.30 -23.44
N GLY A 91 12.22 -27.74 -22.94
CA GLY A 91 12.30 -28.56 -21.74
C GLY A 91 12.25 -27.72 -20.45
N ASN A 92 12.18 -28.39 -19.30
CA ASN A 92 12.24 -27.67 -18.03
C ASN A 92 13.62 -27.02 -17.83
N VAL A 93 13.63 -25.80 -17.30
CA VAL A 93 14.84 -25.03 -16.99
C VAL A 93 14.95 -24.85 -15.48
N ASP A 94 16.03 -25.36 -14.89
CA ASP A 94 16.17 -25.44 -13.44
C ASP A 94 17.45 -24.75 -12.95
N PHE A 95 17.32 -23.57 -12.36
CA PHE A 95 18.33 -22.82 -11.63
C PHE A 95 18.13 -22.88 -10.11
N SER A 96 17.35 -23.83 -9.59
CA SER A 96 17.05 -23.87 -8.15
C SER A 96 18.32 -24.01 -7.30
N GLY A 97 18.42 -23.18 -6.26
CA GLY A 97 19.59 -23.13 -5.39
C GLY A 97 20.90 -22.71 -6.07
N ALA A 98 20.88 -22.23 -7.32
CA ALA A 98 22.08 -21.72 -7.99
C ALA A 98 22.62 -20.48 -7.25
N ASN A 99 23.94 -20.37 -7.14
CA ASN A 99 24.60 -19.20 -6.59
C ASN A 99 25.29 -18.44 -7.72
N PHE A 100 24.73 -17.29 -8.09
CA PHE A 100 25.25 -16.42 -9.14
C PHE A 100 26.36 -15.47 -8.66
N GLY A 101 26.68 -15.46 -7.36
CA GLY A 101 27.75 -14.60 -6.83
C GLY A 101 27.42 -13.11 -6.93
N LYS A 102 28.45 -12.25 -6.82
CA LYS A 102 28.30 -10.79 -6.69
C LYS A 102 28.27 -10.02 -8.01
N GLY A 103 28.54 -10.70 -9.13
CA GLY A 103 28.54 -10.09 -10.45
C GLY A 103 27.13 -9.77 -10.94
N ASN A 104 27.03 -8.96 -11.99
CA ASN A 104 25.73 -8.70 -12.64
C ASN A 104 25.25 -9.97 -13.35
N VAL A 105 23.96 -10.27 -13.24
CA VAL A 105 23.31 -11.44 -13.85
C VAL A 105 22.32 -10.97 -14.90
N ASN A 106 22.56 -11.34 -16.16
CA ASN A 106 21.79 -10.84 -17.29
C ASN A 106 21.09 -11.96 -18.08
N PHE A 107 19.77 -12.03 -17.96
CA PHE A 107 18.85 -12.85 -18.75
C PHE A 107 18.00 -12.01 -19.73
N SER A 108 18.41 -10.77 -20.04
CA SER A 108 17.63 -9.87 -20.91
C SER A 108 17.33 -10.52 -22.26
N GLY A 109 16.06 -10.56 -22.65
CA GLY A 109 15.59 -11.16 -23.89
C GLY A 109 15.82 -12.68 -24.00
N ALA A 110 16.13 -13.37 -22.91
CA ALA A 110 16.23 -14.83 -22.91
C ALA A 110 14.85 -15.47 -23.16
N ASN A 111 14.83 -16.61 -23.86
CA ASN A 111 13.64 -17.42 -24.07
C ASN A 111 13.78 -18.72 -23.29
N PHE A 112 12.91 -18.94 -22.30
CA PHE A 112 12.92 -20.17 -21.49
C PHE A 112 12.06 -21.30 -22.07
N GLY A 113 11.25 -21.02 -23.11
CA GLY A 113 10.37 -21.99 -23.78
C GLY A 113 9.20 -22.46 -22.91
N GLU A 114 8.47 -23.48 -23.35
CA GLU A 114 7.18 -23.87 -22.72
C GLU A 114 7.32 -24.75 -21.45
N GLY A 115 8.54 -25.12 -21.07
CA GLY A 115 8.79 -25.92 -19.86
C GLY A 115 8.68 -25.11 -18.57
N ASN A 116 8.64 -25.80 -17.42
CA ASN A 116 8.68 -25.10 -16.13
C ASN A 116 10.06 -24.45 -15.92
N VAL A 117 10.07 -23.25 -15.34
CA VAL A 117 11.27 -22.48 -15.03
C VAL A 117 11.41 -22.32 -13.52
N ASN A 118 12.52 -22.79 -12.94
CA ASN A 118 12.71 -22.82 -11.50
C ASN A 118 13.96 -22.05 -11.07
N PHE A 119 13.79 -20.94 -10.38
CA PHE A 119 14.81 -20.14 -9.68
C PHE A 119 14.64 -20.18 -8.15
N SER A 120 13.86 -21.13 -7.62
CA SER A 120 13.59 -21.20 -6.19
C SER A 120 14.89 -21.33 -5.39
N SER A 121 14.99 -20.54 -4.31
CA SER A 121 16.19 -20.44 -3.45
C SER A 121 17.49 -20.06 -4.19
N ALA A 122 17.43 -19.53 -5.42
CA ALA A 122 18.60 -19.00 -6.11
C ALA A 122 19.12 -17.75 -5.40
N ASN A 123 20.44 -17.54 -5.43
CA ASN A 123 21.10 -16.39 -4.81
C ASN A 123 21.80 -15.55 -5.89
N PHE A 124 21.34 -14.32 -6.08
CA PHE A 124 21.91 -13.34 -7.01
C PHE A 124 22.79 -12.28 -6.32
N ASP A 125 22.86 -12.30 -4.98
CA ASP A 125 23.72 -11.45 -4.13
C ASP A 125 23.66 -9.94 -4.50
N GLU A 126 24.78 -9.23 -4.59
CA GLU A 126 24.79 -7.75 -4.66
C GLU A 126 24.60 -7.16 -6.08
N GLY A 127 24.67 -7.98 -7.13
CA GLY A 127 24.73 -7.53 -8.52
C GLY A 127 23.39 -7.08 -9.12
N VAL A 128 23.44 -6.40 -10.28
CA VAL A 128 22.22 -6.11 -11.07
C VAL A 128 21.68 -7.41 -11.66
N VAL A 129 20.39 -7.66 -11.48
CA VAL A 129 19.68 -8.81 -12.05
C VAL A 129 18.70 -8.34 -13.12
N ASN A 130 18.91 -8.77 -14.36
CA ASN A 130 18.14 -8.30 -15.51
C ASN A 130 17.43 -9.44 -16.23
N PHE A 131 16.10 -9.48 -16.15
CA PHE A 131 15.18 -10.32 -16.92
C PHE A 131 14.33 -9.50 -17.91
N SER A 132 14.73 -8.27 -18.23
CA SER A 132 14.00 -7.38 -19.14
C SER A 132 13.75 -8.04 -20.50
N GLY A 133 12.51 -8.01 -20.96
CA GLY A 133 12.08 -8.64 -22.21
C GLY A 133 12.24 -10.16 -22.27
N ALA A 134 12.54 -10.85 -21.15
CA ALA A 134 12.62 -12.30 -21.13
C ALA A 134 11.24 -12.94 -21.35
N ASN A 135 11.19 -14.06 -22.05
CA ASN A 135 10.00 -14.87 -22.27
C ASN A 135 10.11 -16.16 -21.46
N PHE A 136 9.28 -16.33 -20.43
CA PHE A 136 9.27 -17.51 -19.58
C PHE A 136 8.37 -18.64 -20.10
N GLY A 137 7.56 -18.39 -21.14
CA GLY A 137 6.67 -19.39 -21.76
C GLY A 137 5.44 -19.74 -20.91
N GLU A 138 4.72 -20.80 -21.30
CA GLU A 138 3.45 -21.23 -20.67
C GLU A 138 3.62 -22.09 -19.41
N GLY A 139 4.85 -22.54 -19.11
CA GLY A 139 5.17 -23.33 -17.93
C GLY A 139 5.09 -22.55 -16.61
N ASN A 140 5.09 -23.25 -15.47
CA ASN A 140 5.14 -22.59 -14.17
C ASN A 140 6.51 -21.95 -13.94
N VAL A 141 6.53 -20.77 -13.32
CA VAL A 141 7.74 -20.00 -13.02
C VAL A 141 7.88 -19.80 -11.51
N ASP A 142 8.97 -20.29 -10.93
CA ASP A 142 9.15 -20.28 -9.47
C ASP A 142 10.40 -19.50 -9.04
N PHE A 143 10.22 -18.36 -8.39
CA PHE A 143 11.24 -17.56 -7.71
C PHE A 143 11.11 -17.62 -6.18
N SER A 144 10.40 -18.62 -5.63
CA SER A 144 10.15 -18.74 -4.20
C SER A 144 11.46 -18.77 -3.41
N ARG A 145 11.56 -17.94 -2.38
CA ARG A 145 12.75 -17.78 -1.52
C ARG A 145 14.03 -17.40 -2.27
N ALA A 146 13.95 -16.94 -3.52
CA ALA A 146 15.10 -16.39 -4.22
C ALA A 146 15.57 -15.12 -3.50
N ASN A 147 16.89 -14.98 -3.39
CA ASN A 147 17.52 -13.77 -2.89
C ASN A 147 18.12 -13.00 -4.06
N PHE A 148 17.44 -11.94 -4.50
CA PHE A 148 17.95 -11.05 -5.54
C PHE A 148 18.99 -10.04 -5.02
N GLY A 149 19.16 -9.98 -3.69
CA GLY A 149 20.05 -9.10 -2.94
C GLY A 149 19.89 -7.61 -3.27
N GLU A 150 20.95 -6.81 -3.15
CA GLU A 150 20.84 -5.33 -2.96
C GLU A 150 20.88 -4.51 -4.28
N GLY A 151 20.95 -5.19 -5.42
CA GLY A 151 21.09 -4.59 -6.75
C GLY A 151 19.78 -4.05 -7.34
N VAL A 152 19.84 -3.61 -8.60
CA VAL A 152 18.62 -3.35 -9.39
C VAL A 152 18.09 -4.68 -9.92
N VAL A 153 16.79 -4.91 -9.76
CA VAL A 153 16.10 -6.08 -10.30
C VAL A 153 15.11 -5.63 -11.37
N ASP A 154 15.36 -6.04 -12.61
CA ASP A 154 14.62 -5.56 -13.77
C ASP A 154 13.91 -6.70 -14.52
N PHE A 155 12.58 -6.71 -14.45
CA PHE A 155 11.70 -7.58 -15.23
C PHE A 155 10.95 -6.81 -16.33
N ALA A 156 11.30 -5.56 -16.65
CA ALA A 156 10.54 -4.72 -17.57
C ALA A 156 10.23 -5.44 -18.89
N SER A 157 8.97 -5.40 -19.30
CA SER A 157 8.48 -6.05 -20.53
C SER A 157 8.69 -7.57 -20.61
N ALA A 158 8.99 -8.26 -19.50
CA ALA A 158 9.01 -9.72 -19.47
C ALA A 158 7.61 -10.31 -19.67
N ASN A 159 7.56 -11.54 -20.19
CA ASN A 159 6.34 -12.30 -20.42
C ASN A 159 6.39 -13.63 -19.63
N PHE A 160 5.46 -13.82 -18.70
CA PHE A 160 5.37 -15.02 -17.86
C PHE A 160 4.38 -16.08 -18.35
N GLY A 161 3.66 -15.82 -19.44
CA GLY A 161 2.73 -16.79 -20.05
C GLY A 161 1.56 -17.19 -19.15
N GLU A 162 1.04 -18.41 -19.33
CA GLU A 162 -0.20 -18.89 -18.68
C GLU A 162 0.03 -19.77 -17.44
N GLY A 163 1.29 -19.92 -17.02
CA GLY A 163 1.66 -20.73 -15.87
C GLY A 163 1.44 -20.03 -14.53
N VAL A 164 1.58 -20.79 -13.44
CA VAL A 164 1.64 -20.22 -12.09
C VAL A 164 2.99 -19.56 -11.87
N VAL A 165 2.98 -18.32 -11.37
CA VAL A 165 4.17 -17.53 -11.07
C VAL A 165 4.29 -17.32 -9.55
N HIS A 166 5.37 -17.82 -8.95
CA HIS A 166 5.61 -17.69 -7.51
C HIS A 166 6.81 -16.79 -7.21
N PHE A 167 6.61 -15.83 -6.31
CA PHE A 167 7.66 -15.06 -5.64
C PHE A 167 7.61 -15.28 -4.11
N ILE A 168 7.04 -16.40 -3.65
CA ILE A 168 6.71 -16.63 -2.25
C ILE A 168 7.97 -16.51 -1.38
N GLY A 169 7.96 -15.54 -0.45
CA GLY A 169 9.09 -15.28 0.45
C GLY A 169 10.39 -14.87 -0.26
N ALA A 170 10.34 -14.41 -1.51
CA ALA A 170 11.50 -13.87 -2.20
C ALA A 170 11.95 -12.53 -1.58
N ASN A 171 13.24 -12.21 -1.71
CA ASN A 171 13.85 -10.98 -1.20
C ASN A 171 14.49 -10.19 -2.34
N PHE A 172 14.02 -8.97 -2.58
CA PHE A 172 14.43 -8.12 -3.72
C PHE A 172 15.41 -6.98 -3.39
N GLY A 173 15.76 -6.77 -2.11
CA GLY A 173 16.80 -5.83 -1.65
C GLY A 173 17.04 -4.56 -2.50
N ALA A 174 16.34 -3.49 -2.15
CA ALA A 174 17.02 -2.26 -1.73
C ALA A 174 17.54 -1.22 -2.75
N LYS A 175 17.37 -1.35 -4.07
CA LYS A 175 17.54 -0.16 -4.95
C LYS A 175 16.35 0.17 -5.84
N TYR A 176 16.09 -0.64 -6.86
CA TYR A 176 14.94 -0.48 -7.74
C TYR A 176 14.46 -1.85 -8.20
N VAL A 177 13.15 -2.07 -8.11
CA VAL A 177 12.50 -3.29 -8.57
C VAL A 177 11.48 -2.94 -9.64
N ILE A 178 11.74 -3.39 -10.88
CA ILE A 178 11.05 -2.92 -12.07
C ILE A 178 10.25 -4.07 -12.67
N PHE A 179 8.93 -3.94 -12.67
CA PHE A 179 7.95 -4.81 -13.32
C PHE A 179 7.12 -4.03 -14.36
N THR A 180 7.67 -2.95 -14.90
CA THR A 180 6.94 -2.08 -15.84
C THR A 180 6.58 -2.82 -17.13
N ASN A 181 5.33 -2.71 -17.57
CA ASN A 181 4.79 -3.36 -18.76
C ASN A 181 5.02 -4.88 -18.81
N VAL A 182 5.16 -5.54 -17.65
CA VAL A 182 5.23 -7.00 -17.58
C VAL A 182 3.89 -7.61 -17.95
N ASN A 183 3.91 -8.67 -18.76
CA ASN A 183 2.75 -9.50 -18.96
C ASN A 183 2.87 -10.75 -18.08
N PHE A 184 2.09 -10.81 -17.01
CA PHE A 184 2.01 -12.00 -16.17
C PHE A 184 1.09 -13.09 -16.76
N GLY A 185 0.36 -12.77 -17.83
CA GLY A 185 -0.58 -13.67 -18.51
C GLY A 185 -1.69 -14.19 -17.59
N VAL A 186 -2.24 -15.36 -17.90
CA VAL A 186 -3.36 -15.97 -17.17
C VAL A 186 -2.83 -16.92 -16.10
N GLY A 187 -3.37 -16.90 -14.90
CA GLY A 187 -2.98 -17.84 -13.85
C GLY A 187 -2.85 -17.21 -12.47
N TYR A 188 -2.18 -17.94 -11.58
CA TYR A 188 -1.91 -17.47 -10.21
C TYR A 188 -0.57 -16.76 -10.17
N VAL A 189 -0.55 -15.52 -9.69
CA VAL A 189 0.68 -14.75 -9.46
C VAL A 189 0.75 -14.43 -7.97
N ILE A 190 1.72 -15.05 -7.28
CA ILE A 190 1.76 -15.08 -5.82
C ILE A 190 3.02 -14.38 -5.31
N PHE A 191 2.83 -13.20 -4.72
CA PHE A 191 3.84 -12.44 -3.99
C PHE A 191 3.75 -12.65 -2.46
N TYR A 192 3.04 -13.68 -1.99
CA TYR A 192 2.85 -13.96 -0.56
C TYR A 192 4.17 -13.88 0.24
N GLY A 193 4.21 -13.00 1.24
CA GLY A 193 5.39 -12.85 2.12
C GLY A 193 6.66 -12.35 1.42
N THR A 194 6.57 -11.83 0.19
CA THR A 194 7.71 -11.24 -0.53
C THR A 194 8.19 -10.00 0.18
N ASN A 195 9.51 -9.82 0.26
CA ASN A 195 10.13 -8.59 0.73
C ASN A 195 10.75 -7.81 -0.43
N PHE A 196 10.14 -6.68 -0.79
CA PHE A 196 10.71 -5.77 -1.80
C PHE A 196 11.87 -4.92 -1.27
N GLY A 197 12.09 -4.91 0.06
CA GLY A 197 13.14 -4.13 0.69
C GLY A 197 12.95 -2.62 0.52
N LYS A 198 14.06 -1.88 0.59
CA LYS A 198 14.08 -0.40 0.64
C LYS A 198 14.07 0.28 -0.73
N GLY A 199 14.09 -0.48 -1.82
CA GLY A 199 14.09 0.06 -3.17
C GLY A 199 12.72 0.53 -3.60
N ASP A 200 12.66 1.46 -4.53
CA ASP A 200 11.40 1.82 -5.17
C ASP A 200 10.91 0.67 -6.05
N VAL A 201 9.59 0.47 -6.08
CA VAL A 201 8.96 -0.65 -6.79
C VAL A 201 7.99 -0.12 -7.84
N ASP A 202 8.15 -0.55 -9.09
CA ASP A 202 7.34 -0.06 -10.21
C ASP A 202 6.72 -1.21 -11.03
N PHE A 203 5.42 -1.41 -10.87
CA PHE A 203 4.55 -2.31 -11.63
C PHE A 203 3.75 -1.56 -12.71
N SER A 204 4.15 -0.33 -13.09
CA SER A 204 3.31 0.47 -13.97
C SER A 204 3.09 -0.17 -15.34
N GLY A 205 1.84 -0.18 -15.79
CA GLY A 205 1.43 -0.84 -17.03
C GLY A 205 1.50 -2.37 -17.01
N ALA A 206 1.82 -3.01 -15.88
CA ALA A 206 1.82 -4.47 -15.79
C ALA A 206 0.40 -5.03 -16.00
N ASN A 207 0.34 -6.17 -16.69
CA ASN A 207 -0.90 -6.84 -17.04
C ASN A 207 -0.94 -8.22 -16.36
N PHE A 208 -2.00 -8.42 -15.57
CA PHE A 208 -2.36 -9.69 -14.97
C PHE A 208 -3.69 -10.13 -15.59
N GLY A 209 -3.68 -11.30 -16.21
CA GLY A 209 -4.83 -11.91 -16.85
C GLY A 209 -5.86 -12.42 -15.83
N GLU A 210 -6.65 -13.40 -16.25
CA GLU A 210 -7.56 -14.10 -15.36
C GLU A 210 -6.77 -14.91 -14.32
N GLY A 211 -7.40 -15.22 -13.17
CA GLY A 211 -6.76 -15.94 -12.07
C GLY A 211 -6.72 -15.12 -10.78
N VAL A 212 -5.68 -15.32 -9.95
CA VAL A 212 -5.54 -14.64 -8.66
C VAL A 212 -4.17 -13.98 -8.59
N VAL A 213 -4.16 -12.70 -8.23
CA VAL A 213 -2.97 -11.92 -7.92
C VAL A 213 -2.92 -11.69 -6.42
N ASP A 214 -1.99 -12.37 -5.75
CA ASP A 214 -1.89 -12.36 -4.29
C ASP A 214 -0.67 -11.58 -3.81
N PHE A 215 -0.92 -10.40 -3.23
CA PHE A 215 0.09 -9.58 -2.55
C PHE A 215 -0.01 -9.69 -1.02
N ASN A 216 -0.67 -10.72 -0.49
CA ASN A 216 -0.88 -10.86 0.95
C ASN A 216 0.44 -10.91 1.72
N ARG A 217 0.56 -10.13 2.80
CA ARG A 217 1.78 -10.04 3.63
C ARG A 217 3.04 -9.65 2.84
N THR A 218 2.88 -9.00 1.69
CA THR A 218 4.01 -8.42 0.96
C THR A 218 4.54 -7.21 1.71
N LYS A 219 5.86 -7.09 1.79
CA LYS A 219 6.56 -5.98 2.46
C LYS A 219 7.18 -5.02 1.45
N PHE A 220 6.84 -3.73 1.58
CA PHE A 220 7.42 -2.62 0.85
C PHE A 220 8.07 -1.64 1.82
N GLU A 221 9.38 -1.39 1.68
CA GLU A 221 10.11 -0.45 2.55
C GLU A 221 10.66 0.79 1.81
N GLY A 222 10.52 0.84 0.49
CA GLY A 222 10.90 1.97 -0.35
C GLY A 222 10.01 3.20 -0.20
N GLU A 223 10.43 4.29 -0.82
CA GLU A 223 9.74 5.58 -0.79
C GLU A 223 8.54 5.58 -1.77
N THR A 224 8.70 4.88 -2.89
CA THR A 224 7.70 4.79 -3.96
C THR A 224 7.30 3.36 -4.27
N VAL A 225 5.99 3.12 -4.29
CA VAL A 225 5.35 1.91 -4.81
C VAL A 225 4.33 2.32 -5.87
N ASN A 226 4.60 1.95 -7.12
CA ASN A 226 3.84 2.39 -8.28
C ASN A 226 3.15 1.22 -8.99
N PHE A 227 1.82 1.20 -8.98
CA PHE A 227 0.94 0.32 -9.75
C PHE A 227 0.09 1.13 -10.75
N ALA A 228 0.57 2.28 -11.21
CA ALA A 228 -0.17 3.09 -12.18
C ALA A 228 -0.41 2.34 -13.50
N LEU A 229 -1.57 2.50 -14.12
CA LEU A 229 -1.95 1.84 -15.38
C LEU A 229 -1.93 0.30 -15.35
N LEU A 230 -1.76 -0.30 -14.16
CA LEU A 230 -1.88 -1.73 -13.94
C LEU A 230 -3.24 -2.23 -14.44
N LYS A 231 -3.27 -3.39 -15.08
CA LYS A 231 -4.51 -4.10 -15.40
C LYS A 231 -4.51 -5.45 -14.70
N ILE A 232 -5.57 -5.73 -13.94
CA ILE A 232 -5.84 -7.06 -13.38
C ILE A 232 -7.22 -7.50 -13.85
N THR A 233 -7.26 -8.64 -14.54
CA THR A 233 -8.53 -9.22 -15.01
C THR A 233 -9.17 -10.12 -13.95
N GLY A 234 -8.34 -10.90 -13.24
CA GLY A 234 -8.75 -11.79 -12.14
C GLY A 234 -8.97 -11.11 -10.79
N ASP A 235 -8.88 -11.90 -9.71
CA ASP A 235 -9.00 -11.44 -8.33
C ASP A 235 -7.70 -10.76 -7.86
N ALA A 236 -7.83 -9.55 -7.35
CA ALA A 236 -6.73 -8.71 -6.87
C ALA A 236 -6.71 -8.62 -5.34
N GLN A 237 -5.81 -9.37 -4.72
CA GLN A 237 -5.71 -9.50 -3.27
C GLN A 237 -4.51 -8.72 -2.71
N PHE A 238 -4.70 -7.42 -2.47
CA PHE A 238 -3.71 -6.53 -1.85
C PHE A 238 -3.97 -6.39 -0.35
N THR A 239 -4.01 -7.51 0.37
CA THR A 239 -4.43 -7.54 1.78
C THR A 239 -3.25 -7.69 2.74
N ASN A 240 -3.33 -7.08 3.92
CA ASN A 240 -2.27 -7.14 4.94
C ASN A 240 -0.89 -6.73 4.38
N ILE A 241 -0.85 -5.69 3.55
CA ILE A 241 0.41 -5.20 3.01
C ILE A 241 1.19 -4.49 4.12
N LEU A 242 2.47 -4.85 4.25
CA LEU A 242 3.40 -4.23 5.20
C LEU A 242 4.11 -3.09 4.49
N VAL A 243 3.82 -1.85 4.88
CA VAL A 243 4.45 -0.65 4.29
C VAL A 243 5.27 0.08 5.35
N SER A 244 6.50 0.48 5.00
CA SER A 244 7.35 1.30 5.87
C SER A 244 6.80 2.72 6.05
N GLN A 245 7.10 3.35 7.18
CA GLN A 245 6.75 4.76 7.45
C GLN A 245 7.43 5.75 6.50
N ASN A 246 8.49 5.32 5.81
CA ASN A 246 9.21 6.12 4.82
C ASN A 246 8.49 6.18 3.47
N CYS A 247 7.49 5.33 3.23
CA CYS A 247 6.72 5.36 2.00
C CYS A 247 6.00 6.71 1.87
N GLU A 248 6.19 7.36 0.74
CA GLU A 248 5.58 8.64 0.40
C GLU A 248 4.52 8.49 -0.68
N ILE A 249 4.72 7.55 -1.61
CA ILE A 249 3.86 7.32 -2.76
C ILE A 249 3.45 5.85 -2.83
N PHE A 250 2.15 5.59 -2.75
CA PHE A 250 1.56 4.29 -3.04
C PHE A 250 0.42 4.49 -4.04
N SER A 251 0.67 4.19 -5.32
CA SER A 251 -0.23 4.59 -6.40
C SER A 251 -0.77 3.42 -7.18
N PHE A 252 -2.06 3.49 -7.50
CA PHE A 252 -2.78 2.68 -8.49
C PHE A 252 -3.40 3.60 -9.54
N HIS A 253 -2.76 4.74 -9.83
CA HIS A 253 -3.31 5.76 -10.70
C HIS A 253 -3.74 5.17 -12.05
N LYS A 254 -5.02 5.33 -12.41
CA LYS A 254 -5.61 4.78 -13.64
C LYS A 254 -5.48 3.26 -13.81
N ALA A 255 -5.29 2.51 -12.72
CA ALA A 255 -5.33 1.05 -12.76
C ALA A 255 -6.74 0.53 -13.09
N THR A 256 -6.83 -0.65 -13.68
CA THR A 256 -8.08 -1.31 -14.05
C THR A 256 -8.17 -2.66 -13.35
N PHE A 257 -9.27 -2.87 -12.62
CA PHE A 257 -9.60 -4.12 -11.94
C PHE A 257 -10.91 -4.64 -12.54
N ASP A 258 -10.80 -5.64 -13.42
CA ASP A 258 -11.95 -6.28 -14.05
C ASP A 258 -12.52 -7.43 -13.19
N GLY A 259 -11.87 -7.79 -12.08
CA GLY A 259 -12.34 -8.71 -11.04
C GLY A 259 -12.43 -8.05 -9.65
N PRO A 260 -12.69 -8.83 -8.57
CA PRO A 260 -12.73 -8.31 -7.21
C PRO A 260 -11.39 -7.68 -6.80
N PHE A 261 -11.46 -6.61 -6.01
CA PHE A 261 -10.26 -5.90 -5.54
C PHE A 261 -10.34 -5.64 -4.04
N SER A 262 -9.36 -6.12 -3.28
CA SER A 262 -9.25 -5.87 -1.85
C SER A 262 -7.93 -5.19 -1.54
N LEU A 263 -7.96 -4.09 -0.79
CA LEU A 263 -6.77 -3.37 -0.34
C LEU A 263 -6.80 -3.11 1.16
N SER A 264 -5.79 -3.60 1.87
CA SER A 264 -5.57 -3.28 3.29
C SER A 264 -4.08 -3.27 3.64
N TYR A 265 -3.73 -2.42 4.60
CA TYR A 265 -2.40 -2.42 5.20
C TYR A 265 -2.42 -3.20 6.51
N GLU A 266 -1.36 -3.95 6.80
CA GLU A 266 -1.21 -4.63 8.09
C GLU A 266 -0.82 -3.62 9.18
N LEU A 267 -1.38 -3.84 10.37
CA LEU A 267 -1.01 -3.08 11.57
C LEU A 267 0.41 -3.48 11.93
N VAL A 268 1.38 -2.58 11.72
CA VAL A 268 2.71 -2.77 12.28
C VAL A 268 2.55 -2.76 13.80
N ASN A 269 2.49 -3.94 14.39
CA ASN A 269 2.68 -4.12 15.81
C ASN A 269 4.09 -3.59 16.12
N GLY A 270 4.14 -2.41 16.74
CA GLY A 270 5.10 -2.23 17.82
C GLY A 270 4.94 -3.41 18.79
N THR A 271 6.05 -3.84 19.37
CA THR A 271 6.17 -4.96 20.33
C THR A 271 4.90 -5.22 21.16
N PRO A 272 4.51 -6.48 21.37
CA PRO A 272 3.28 -6.83 22.08
C PRO A 272 3.45 -6.62 23.59
N GLU A 273 3.37 -5.39 24.04
CA GLU A 273 3.15 -5.02 25.45
C GLU A 273 2.61 -3.58 25.46
N ASP A 274 1.40 -3.42 25.99
CA ASP A 274 0.80 -2.15 26.40
C ASP A 274 0.26 -1.16 25.35
N SER A 275 -0.60 -1.60 24.42
CA SER A 275 -1.72 -0.73 23.93
C SER A 275 -2.77 -1.49 23.10
N PRO A 276 -4.09 -1.25 23.30
CA PRO A 276 -5.14 -1.88 22.52
C PRO A 276 -5.18 -1.28 21.10
N ARG A 277 -4.87 -2.10 20.09
CA ARG A 277 -5.08 -1.83 18.64
C ARG A 277 -4.67 -0.42 18.19
N GLN A 278 -3.37 -0.10 18.25
CA GLN A 278 -2.85 1.04 17.50
C GLN A 278 -2.69 0.61 16.04
N TYR A 279 -3.54 1.14 15.17
CA TYR A 279 -3.31 1.09 13.73
C TYR A 279 -2.01 1.83 13.44
N ALA A 280 -1.07 1.19 12.74
CA ALA A 280 0.08 1.90 12.19
C ALA A 280 -0.47 2.86 11.13
N GLU A 281 -0.70 4.11 11.51
CA GLU A 281 -1.26 5.12 10.63
C GLU A 281 -0.25 5.40 9.52
N MET A 282 -0.59 5.03 8.29
CA MET A 282 0.24 5.35 7.13
C MET A 282 0.13 6.85 6.85
N ASN A 283 1.27 7.54 6.84
CA ASN A 283 1.35 8.99 6.65
C ASN A 283 1.31 9.38 5.15
N PHE A 284 0.60 8.63 4.30
CA PHE A 284 0.37 8.98 2.90
C PHE A 284 -1.05 8.56 2.54
N ILE A 285 -1.61 9.14 1.48
CA ILE A 285 -2.89 8.70 0.91
C ILE A 285 -2.65 7.85 -0.31
N THR A 286 -3.20 6.63 -0.32
CA THR A 286 -3.16 5.74 -1.50
C THR A 286 -3.85 6.41 -2.69
N ASP A 287 -3.16 6.50 -3.82
CA ASP A 287 -3.70 7.09 -5.03
C ASP A 287 -4.50 6.06 -5.83
N LEU A 288 -5.83 6.11 -5.71
CA LEU A 288 -6.77 5.34 -6.54
C LEU A 288 -7.43 6.20 -7.64
N ILE A 289 -6.89 7.38 -7.95
CA ILE A 289 -7.50 8.30 -8.93
C ILE A 289 -7.57 7.64 -10.31
N GLY A 290 -8.75 7.75 -10.93
CA GLY A 290 -8.98 7.23 -12.28
C GLY A 290 -9.05 5.70 -12.37
N THR A 291 -9.06 4.99 -11.24
CA THR A 291 -9.21 3.54 -11.26
C THR A 291 -10.55 3.12 -11.85
N LYS A 292 -10.54 2.05 -12.64
CA LYS A 292 -11.75 1.39 -13.13
C LYS A 292 -11.94 0.10 -12.35
N THR A 293 -13.14 -0.11 -11.83
CA THR A 293 -13.48 -1.29 -11.03
C THR A 293 -14.84 -1.79 -11.50
N SER A 294 -14.92 -3.02 -11.99
CA SER A 294 -16.18 -3.63 -12.45
C SER A 294 -16.89 -4.44 -11.36
N HIS A 295 -16.17 -4.86 -10.33
CA HIS A 295 -16.66 -5.69 -9.22
C HIS A 295 -16.52 -4.99 -7.87
N HIS A 296 -16.87 -5.71 -6.80
CA HIS A 296 -16.79 -5.21 -5.44
C HIS A 296 -15.35 -4.83 -5.05
N VAL A 297 -15.22 -3.70 -4.36
CA VAL A 297 -13.95 -3.18 -3.86
C VAL A 297 -13.99 -3.17 -2.34
N ASN A 298 -13.04 -3.82 -1.67
CA ASN A 298 -12.99 -3.87 -0.21
C ASN A 298 -11.84 -3.03 0.34
N LEU A 299 -12.17 -1.96 1.07
CA LEU A 299 -11.23 -1.01 1.69
C LEU A 299 -11.42 -0.90 3.22
N HIS A 300 -12.12 -1.83 3.86
CA HIS A 300 -12.58 -1.67 5.26
C HIS A 300 -11.45 -1.42 6.26
N ASN A 301 -10.25 -1.94 5.98
CA ASN A 301 -9.05 -1.77 6.81
C ASN A 301 -7.96 -0.90 6.17
N LEU A 302 -8.34 0.00 5.26
CA LEU A 302 -7.42 0.96 4.66
C LEU A 302 -7.27 2.20 5.57
N TYR A 303 -6.24 2.24 6.41
CA TYR A 303 -5.97 3.36 7.30
C TYR A 303 -4.80 4.21 6.76
N CYS A 304 -5.14 5.33 6.11
CA CYS A 304 -4.21 6.30 5.55
C CYS A 304 -4.54 7.72 6.07
N LYS A 305 -3.52 8.55 6.30
CA LYS A 305 -3.68 9.93 6.74
C LYS A 305 -2.79 10.90 5.94
N PRO A 306 -3.30 12.10 5.64
CA PRO A 306 -2.51 13.11 4.94
C PRO A 306 -1.47 13.75 5.88
N LYS A 307 -0.32 14.13 5.34
CA LYS A 307 0.72 14.87 6.09
C LYS A 307 0.36 16.35 6.18
N PHE A 308 0.56 16.96 7.35
CA PHE A 308 0.38 18.41 7.55
C PHE A 308 1.70 19.09 7.92
N ALA A 309 1.89 20.31 7.44
CA ALA A 309 2.92 21.24 7.89
C ALA A 309 2.32 22.22 8.92
N LYS A 310 3.09 22.50 9.98
CA LYS A 310 2.67 23.40 11.05
C LYS A 310 3.11 24.83 10.72
N ASN A 311 2.17 25.74 10.52
CA ASN A 311 2.44 27.18 10.42
C ASN A 311 2.08 27.87 11.74
N PHE A 312 2.54 29.11 11.93
CA PHE A 312 2.41 29.87 13.18
C PHE A 312 0.97 29.96 13.71
N PHE A 313 -0.02 30.04 12.81
CA PHE A 313 -1.44 30.13 13.19
C PHE A 313 -2.29 28.91 12.82
N PHE A 314 -1.89 28.11 11.81
CA PHE A 314 -2.71 27.04 11.25
C PHE A 314 -1.85 25.86 10.75
N ASN A 315 -2.44 24.67 10.66
CA ASN A 315 -1.82 23.53 9.98
C ASN A 315 -2.36 23.44 8.55
N THR A 316 -1.47 23.31 7.56
CA THR A 316 -1.82 23.18 6.14
C THR A 316 -1.32 21.82 5.62
N ALA A 317 -2.04 21.21 4.67
CA ALA A 317 -1.60 19.95 4.08
C ALA A 317 -0.24 20.13 3.36
N LYS A 318 0.62 19.10 3.42
CA LYS A 318 1.88 19.07 2.65
C LYS A 318 1.62 18.83 1.16
N ASP A 319 0.70 17.91 0.86
CA ASP A 319 0.26 17.61 -0.51
C ASP A 319 -1.22 17.99 -0.66
N ILE A 320 -1.51 18.91 -1.59
CA ILE A 320 -2.87 19.36 -1.87
C ILE A 320 -3.65 18.38 -2.75
N ASP A 321 -2.96 17.49 -3.46
CA ASP A 321 -3.54 16.48 -4.33
C ASP A 321 -4.11 15.30 -3.53
N ASP A 322 -3.71 15.16 -2.26
CA ASP A 322 -4.37 14.26 -1.29
C ASP A 322 -5.89 14.50 -1.23
N ALA A 323 -6.36 15.73 -1.45
CA ALA A 323 -7.79 16.01 -1.51
C ALA A 323 -8.49 15.29 -2.67
N ALA A 324 -7.85 15.17 -3.82
CA ALA A 324 -8.39 14.42 -4.95
C ALA A 324 -8.34 12.90 -4.70
N ARG A 325 -7.25 12.42 -4.09
CA ARG A 325 -7.08 11.00 -3.72
C ARG A 325 -8.14 10.58 -2.69
N LEU A 326 -8.31 11.36 -1.63
CA LEU A 326 -9.35 11.16 -0.61
C LEU A 326 -10.77 11.25 -1.20
N GLY A 327 -10.98 12.16 -2.15
CA GLY A 327 -12.25 12.26 -2.88
C GLY A 327 -12.60 10.97 -3.60
N ARG A 328 -11.63 10.33 -4.25
CA ARG A 328 -11.82 9.03 -4.92
C ARG A 328 -12.00 7.88 -3.93
N LEU A 329 -11.24 7.85 -2.83
CA LEU A 329 -11.41 6.86 -1.77
C LEU A 329 -12.81 6.93 -1.15
N LYS A 330 -13.33 8.15 -0.94
CA LYS A 330 -14.69 8.39 -0.47
C LYS A 330 -15.73 7.86 -1.45
N GLU A 331 -15.60 8.17 -2.75
CA GLU A 331 -16.51 7.68 -3.79
C GLU A 331 -16.58 6.14 -3.80
N LEU A 332 -15.43 5.48 -3.72
CA LEU A 332 -15.37 4.01 -3.64
C LEU A 332 -16.02 3.48 -2.35
N ALA A 333 -15.76 4.09 -1.19
CA ALA A 333 -16.37 3.69 0.07
C ALA A 333 -17.91 3.84 0.05
N GLU A 334 -18.43 4.94 -0.51
CA GLU A 334 -19.88 5.17 -0.67
C GLU A 334 -20.52 4.14 -1.61
N SER A 335 -19.88 3.85 -2.75
CA SER A 335 -20.33 2.81 -3.69
C SER A 335 -20.44 1.44 -3.04
N ASN A 336 -19.53 1.13 -2.10
CA ASN A 336 -19.52 -0.13 -1.35
C ASN A 336 -20.41 -0.12 -0.09
N LYS A 337 -21.13 0.98 0.18
CA LYS A 337 -21.95 1.18 1.40
C LYS A 337 -21.13 1.11 2.70
N ASP A 338 -19.83 1.39 2.63
CA ASP A 338 -18.97 1.57 3.80
C ASP A 338 -19.03 3.03 4.28
N HIS A 339 -20.09 3.32 5.03
CA HIS A 339 -20.35 4.66 5.53
C HIS A 339 -19.30 5.19 6.51
N GLU A 340 -18.65 4.31 7.28
CA GLU A 340 -17.65 4.72 8.26
C GLU A 340 -16.38 5.22 7.56
N SER A 341 -15.88 4.45 6.60
CA SER A 341 -14.74 4.84 5.77
C SER A 341 -15.05 6.09 4.94
N ALA A 342 -16.26 6.19 4.36
CA ALA A 342 -16.67 7.37 3.60
C ALA A 342 -16.66 8.66 4.45
N LEU A 343 -17.23 8.62 5.66
CA LEU A 343 -17.20 9.75 6.60
C LEU A 343 -15.78 10.12 7.02
N ARG A 344 -14.92 9.12 7.24
CA ARG A 344 -13.50 9.34 7.56
C ARG A 344 -12.77 10.05 6.42
N PHE A 345 -12.85 9.52 5.20
CA PHE A 345 -12.20 10.11 4.03
C PHE A 345 -12.74 11.52 3.73
N HIS A 346 -14.04 11.75 3.91
CA HIS A 346 -14.62 13.10 3.79
C HIS A 346 -14.05 14.09 4.80
N ALA A 347 -13.92 13.69 6.07
CA ALA A 347 -13.35 14.55 7.10
C ALA A 347 -11.89 14.91 6.78
N ASP A 348 -11.09 13.95 6.34
CA ASP A 348 -9.70 14.19 5.95
C ASP A 348 -9.61 15.04 4.67
N GLU A 349 -10.50 14.84 3.71
CA GLU A 349 -10.59 15.66 2.49
C GLU A 349 -10.83 17.14 2.83
N MET A 350 -11.75 17.41 3.76
CA MET A 350 -12.05 18.78 4.21
C MET A 350 -10.86 19.39 4.96
N ARG A 351 -10.17 18.61 5.81
CA ARG A 351 -8.95 19.07 6.49
C ARG A 351 -7.84 19.45 5.52
N VAL A 352 -7.66 18.68 4.44
CA VAL A 352 -6.64 18.97 3.42
C VAL A 352 -6.97 20.26 2.65
N LYS A 353 -8.25 20.48 2.31
CA LYS A 353 -8.70 21.69 1.58
C LYS A 353 -8.65 22.97 2.42
N ARG A 354 -8.74 22.84 3.75
CA ARG A 354 -8.79 23.95 4.71
C ARG A 354 -7.60 24.89 4.54
N TRP A 355 -7.85 26.21 4.56
CA TRP A 355 -6.86 27.29 4.40
C TRP A 355 -6.17 27.37 3.02
N ILE A 356 -6.40 26.42 2.11
CA ILE A 356 -5.78 26.40 0.78
C ILE A 356 -6.84 26.63 -0.31
N LYS A 357 -7.81 25.71 -0.42
CA LYS A 357 -8.90 25.78 -1.43
C LYS A 357 -10.15 26.47 -0.88
N THR A 358 -10.32 26.47 0.44
CA THR A 358 -11.50 27.03 1.12
C THR A 358 -11.24 28.47 1.57
N PRO A 359 -12.15 29.44 1.32
CA PRO A 359 -12.01 30.82 1.81
C PRO A 359 -11.83 30.90 3.33
N MET A 360 -11.23 31.98 3.83
CA MET A 360 -10.83 32.10 5.25
C MET A 360 -12.00 31.91 6.23
N MET A 361 -13.12 32.62 6.04
CA MET A 361 -14.28 32.51 6.94
C MET A 361 -14.92 31.11 6.92
N ALA A 362 -14.97 30.47 5.74
CA ALA A 362 -15.46 29.11 5.61
C ALA A 362 -14.50 28.10 6.27
N SER A 363 -13.18 28.32 6.18
CA SER A 363 -12.17 27.50 6.86
C SER A 363 -12.25 27.62 8.39
N ILE A 364 -12.60 28.80 8.93
CA ILE A 364 -12.85 28.98 10.37
C ILE A 364 -14.05 28.16 10.82
N LEU A 365 -15.17 28.23 10.08
CA LEU A 365 -16.36 27.45 10.39
C LEU A 365 -16.11 25.94 10.30
N ASP A 366 -15.42 25.50 9.25
CA ASP A 366 -15.00 24.12 9.06
C ASP A 366 -14.09 23.63 10.20
N PHE A 367 -13.13 24.46 10.63
CA PHE A 367 -12.28 24.17 11.79
C PHE A 367 -13.09 24.03 13.08
N MET A 368 -14.06 24.91 13.32
CA MET A 368 -14.96 24.81 14.48
C MET A 368 -15.76 23.51 14.44
N PHE A 369 -16.31 23.14 13.27
CA PHE A 369 -17.07 21.91 13.09
C PHE A 369 -16.24 20.65 13.39
N ASP A 370 -14.99 20.60 12.90
CA ASP A 370 -14.02 19.55 13.18
C ASP A 370 -13.68 19.46 14.68
N LYS A 371 -13.41 20.59 15.34
CA LYS A 371 -13.09 20.62 16.78
C LYS A 371 -14.27 20.24 17.66
N MET A 372 -15.47 20.68 17.33
CA MET A 372 -16.66 20.43 18.13
C MET A 372 -17.22 19.02 17.94
N SER A 373 -17.07 18.40 16.75
CA SER A 373 -17.78 17.15 16.43
C SER A 373 -16.97 16.10 15.67
N ASN A 374 -15.73 16.38 15.26
CA ASN A 374 -14.97 15.53 14.33
C ASN A 374 -15.78 15.25 13.04
N TYR A 375 -16.31 16.31 12.41
CA TYR A 375 -17.21 16.20 11.25
C TYR A 375 -18.45 15.31 11.50
N GLY A 376 -19.02 15.39 12.70
CA GLY A 376 -20.17 14.56 13.08
C GLY A 376 -19.84 13.08 13.35
N GLN A 377 -18.57 12.69 13.47
CA GLN A 377 -18.21 11.32 13.86
C GLN A 377 -18.17 11.14 15.38
N SER A 378 -18.01 12.22 16.16
CA SER A 378 -17.94 12.17 17.62
C SER A 378 -19.22 12.70 18.27
N ILE A 379 -19.84 11.89 19.11
CA ILE A 379 -20.96 12.29 19.99
C ILE A 379 -20.43 12.88 21.31
N LEU A 380 -19.25 12.43 21.75
CA LEU A 380 -18.67 12.81 23.04
C LEU A 380 -18.16 14.26 23.04
N LYS A 381 -17.44 14.69 21.99
CA LYS A 381 -16.93 16.07 21.88
C LYS A 381 -18.03 17.13 22.02
N PRO A 382 -19.15 17.08 21.29
CA PRO A 382 -20.18 18.09 21.44
C PRO A 382 -20.90 17.99 22.78
N SER A 383 -20.99 16.78 23.37
CA SER A 383 -21.51 16.59 24.74
C SER A 383 -20.63 17.28 25.79
N CYS A 384 -19.30 17.19 25.68
CA CYS A 384 -18.38 17.91 26.57
C CYS A 384 -18.52 19.43 26.40
N TRP A 385 -18.58 19.92 25.16
CA TRP A 385 -18.80 21.34 24.90
C TRP A 385 -20.14 21.83 25.46
N LEU A 386 -21.19 21.02 25.40
CA LEU A 386 -22.49 21.32 25.97
C LEU A 386 -22.40 21.48 27.50
N ILE A 387 -21.68 20.58 28.18
CA ILE A 387 -21.42 20.68 29.63
C ILE A 387 -20.61 21.95 29.95
N CYS A 388 -19.60 22.28 29.15
CA CYS A 388 -18.85 23.53 29.32
C CYS A 388 -19.74 24.77 29.14
N MET A 389 -20.63 24.78 28.15
CA MET A 389 -21.60 25.87 27.97
C MET A 389 -22.58 25.97 29.13
N PHE A 390 -23.06 24.84 29.65
CA PHE A 390 -23.89 24.80 30.86
C PHE A 390 -23.18 25.46 32.06
N LEU A 391 -21.93 25.07 32.32
CA LEU A 391 -21.13 25.64 33.42
C LEU A 391 -20.86 27.14 33.22
N LEU A 392 -20.59 27.57 31.98
CA LEU A 392 -20.35 28.97 31.68
C LEU A 392 -21.61 29.82 31.90
N ILE A 393 -22.77 29.34 31.44
CA ILE A 393 -24.07 29.99 31.68
C ILE A 393 -24.36 30.04 33.18
N LEU A 394 -24.05 28.97 33.93
CA LEU A 394 -24.23 28.92 35.38
C LEU A 394 -23.40 29.99 36.09
N VAL A 395 -22.12 30.11 35.75
CA VAL A 395 -21.22 31.13 36.30
C VAL A 395 -21.71 32.53 35.97
N VAL A 396 -22.09 32.80 34.71
CA VAL A 396 -22.59 34.12 34.29
C VAL A 396 -23.93 34.46 34.95
N SER A 397 -24.80 33.46 35.16
CA SER A 397 -26.11 33.64 35.80
C SER A 397 -25.98 33.91 37.30
N PHE A 398 -24.98 33.31 37.94
CA PHE A 398 -24.67 33.53 39.36
C PHE A 398 -23.79 34.78 39.57
N TYR A 399 -23.18 35.32 38.51
CA TYR A 399 -22.31 36.48 38.61
C TYR A 399 -23.07 37.74 39.05
N GLY A 400 -22.66 38.28 40.21
CA GLY A 400 -23.23 39.48 40.80
C GLY A 400 -24.51 39.24 41.62
N THR A 401 -24.80 37.99 42.01
CA THR A 401 -25.81 37.71 43.04
C THR A 401 -25.25 38.05 44.43
N PRO A 402 -26.07 38.60 45.36
CA PRO A 402 -25.61 38.89 46.72
C PRO A 402 -25.27 37.61 47.47
N PHE A 403 -24.20 37.65 48.27
CA PHE A 403 -23.88 36.55 49.18
C PHE A 403 -24.71 36.69 50.47
N ASP A 404 -25.96 36.21 50.44
CA ASP A 404 -26.94 36.33 51.53
C ASP A 404 -27.50 34.97 51.98
N SER A 405 -28.48 34.96 52.90
CA SER A 405 -29.13 33.74 53.40
C SER A 405 -29.90 32.95 52.33
N LYS A 406 -30.12 33.53 51.14
CA LYS A 406 -30.80 32.91 49.99
C LYS A 406 -29.83 32.41 48.94
N MET A 407 -28.53 32.35 49.22
CA MET A 407 -27.50 31.87 48.30
C MET A 407 -27.85 30.53 47.63
N PHE A 408 -28.36 29.55 48.40
CA PHE A 408 -28.77 28.26 47.84
C PHE A 408 -29.95 28.37 46.87
N ASN A 409 -30.88 29.30 47.09
CA ASN A 409 -31.99 29.55 46.18
C ASN A 409 -31.48 30.23 44.90
N HIS A 410 -30.56 31.20 45.03
CA HIS A 410 -29.91 31.82 43.87
C HIS A 410 -29.12 30.81 43.04
N LEU A 411 -28.43 29.87 43.68
CA LEU A 411 -27.74 28.78 43.01
C LEU A 411 -28.72 27.84 42.29
N GLY A 412 -29.80 27.43 42.96
CA GLY A 412 -30.86 26.61 42.35
C GLY A 412 -31.49 27.27 41.12
N ASN A 413 -31.78 28.57 41.22
CA ASN A 413 -32.28 29.36 40.10
C ASN A 413 -31.25 29.46 38.96
N ALA A 414 -29.97 29.65 39.28
CA ALA A 414 -28.93 29.69 38.25
C ALA A 414 -28.78 28.34 37.53
N ILE A 415 -28.93 27.22 38.25
CA ILE A 415 -28.97 25.87 37.68
C ILE A 415 -30.18 25.71 36.76
N ASN A 416 -31.39 26.03 37.22
CA ASN A 416 -32.63 25.90 36.44
C ASN A 416 -32.58 26.75 35.16
N LEU A 417 -32.07 27.98 35.25
CA LEU A 417 -31.85 28.83 34.10
C LEU A 417 -30.81 28.23 33.13
N SER A 418 -29.72 27.68 33.65
CA SER A 418 -28.66 27.08 32.81
C SER A 418 -29.15 25.82 32.10
N LEU A 419 -29.93 24.98 32.79
CA LEU A 419 -30.60 23.81 32.21
C LEU A 419 -31.57 24.22 31.11
N SER A 420 -32.42 25.22 31.39
CA SER A 420 -33.37 25.80 30.44
C SER A 420 -32.71 26.30 29.15
N LYS A 421 -31.54 26.94 29.27
CA LYS A 421 -30.79 27.50 28.14
C LYS A 421 -29.93 26.48 27.41
N THR A 422 -29.57 25.39 28.06
CA THR A 422 -28.75 24.33 27.47
C THR A 422 -29.62 23.28 26.78
N ILE A 423 -30.83 23.02 27.30
CA ILE A 423 -31.73 21.96 26.84
C ILE A 423 -33.16 22.53 26.66
N PRO A 424 -33.40 23.32 25.60
CA PRO A 424 -34.63 24.12 25.46
C PRO A 424 -35.88 23.30 25.08
N PHE A 425 -35.72 22.02 24.74
CA PHE A 425 -36.82 21.17 24.27
C PHE A 425 -37.57 20.47 25.42
N VAL A 426 -37.06 20.54 26.64
CA VAL A 426 -37.77 20.03 27.83
C VAL A 426 -38.64 21.17 28.36
N SER A 427 -39.95 21.12 28.07
CA SER A 427 -40.90 22.19 28.38
C SER A 427 -40.91 22.60 29.85
N GLY A 428 -40.78 21.65 30.78
CA GLY A 428 -40.69 21.91 32.22
C GLY A 428 -39.51 22.83 32.57
N LEU A 429 -38.31 22.53 32.05
CA LEU A 429 -37.10 23.33 32.28
C LEU A 429 -37.22 24.74 31.70
N VAL A 430 -37.96 24.91 30.59
CA VAL A 430 -38.20 26.23 29.99
C VAL A 430 -39.03 27.12 30.90
N ILE A 431 -40.04 26.55 31.56
CA ILE A 431 -40.91 27.29 32.49
C ILE A 431 -40.10 27.67 33.73
N GLU A 432 -39.47 26.69 34.38
CA GLU A 432 -38.65 26.91 35.58
C GLU A 432 -37.51 27.91 35.34
N GLY A 433 -36.86 27.85 34.17
CA GLY A 433 -35.81 28.79 33.81
C GLY A 433 -36.30 30.23 33.60
N LYS A 434 -37.53 30.44 33.11
CA LYS A 434 -38.10 31.80 32.98
C LYS A 434 -38.36 32.42 34.34
N ASP A 435 -38.85 31.65 35.29
CA ASP A 435 -39.11 32.12 36.64
C ASP A 435 -37.80 32.36 37.40
N ALA A 436 -36.85 31.44 37.29
CA ALA A 436 -35.49 31.61 37.78
C ALA A 436 -34.80 32.88 37.22
N ALA A 437 -34.98 33.19 35.93
CA ALA A 437 -34.42 34.41 35.34
C ALA A 437 -35.00 35.70 35.92
N LYS A 438 -36.28 35.70 36.30
CA LYS A 438 -36.92 36.84 36.98
C LYS A 438 -36.38 37.00 38.40
N GLU A 439 -36.27 35.90 39.14
CA GLU A 439 -35.76 35.89 40.52
C GLU A 439 -34.29 36.30 40.62
N LEU A 440 -33.48 35.98 39.60
CA LEU A 440 -32.08 36.42 39.50
C LEU A 440 -31.94 37.88 39.03
N GLY A 441 -33.02 38.57 38.69
CA GLY A 441 -32.99 39.98 38.28
C GLY A 441 -32.20 40.25 36.99
N LEU A 442 -32.12 39.27 36.08
CA LEU A 442 -31.27 39.36 34.90
C LEU A 442 -31.78 40.44 33.91
N SER A 443 -30.99 41.49 33.73
CA SER A 443 -31.30 42.60 32.83
C SER A 443 -30.12 42.99 31.94
N GLY A 444 -30.41 43.72 30.86
CA GLY A 444 -29.42 44.31 29.96
C GLY A 444 -28.42 43.29 29.38
N GLY A 445 -27.13 43.62 29.50
CA GLY A 445 -26.02 42.86 28.89
C GLY A 445 -25.87 41.42 29.39
N ARG A 446 -26.16 41.12 30.66
CA ARG A 446 -26.05 39.74 31.21
C ARG A 446 -27.07 38.81 30.55
N LYS A 447 -28.31 39.27 30.38
CA LYS A 447 -29.35 38.53 29.68
C LYS A 447 -29.00 38.31 28.20
N ALA A 448 -28.45 39.32 27.54
CA ALA A 448 -27.98 39.21 26.16
C ALA A 448 -26.84 38.19 26.02
N LEU A 449 -25.86 38.20 26.93
CA LEU A 449 -24.75 37.25 26.95
C LEU A 449 -25.23 35.81 27.16
N ILE A 450 -26.12 35.56 28.13
CA ILE A 450 -26.71 34.23 28.37
C ILE A 450 -27.43 33.71 27.12
N ASN A 451 -28.19 34.58 26.43
CA ASN A 451 -28.86 34.20 25.20
C ASN A 451 -27.85 33.90 24.07
N LEU A 452 -26.78 34.69 23.93
CA LEU A 452 -25.72 34.42 22.96
C LEU A 452 -25.07 33.05 23.23
N LEU A 453 -24.72 32.76 24.49
CA LEU A 453 -24.15 31.48 24.91
C LEU A 453 -25.10 30.31 24.64
N SER A 454 -26.41 30.51 24.82
CA SER A 454 -27.41 29.46 24.55
C SER A 454 -27.45 29.03 23.08
N VAL A 455 -27.09 29.91 22.14
CA VAL A 455 -26.97 29.53 20.71
C VAL A 455 -25.91 28.45 20.51
N PHE A 456 -24.78 28.55 21.21
CA PHE A 456 -23.73 27.51 21.16
C PHE A 456 -24.20 26.18 21.74
N SER A 457 -25.02 26.20 22.79
CA SER A 457 -25.66 24.98 23.31
C SER A 457 -26.56 24.32 22.27
N TYR A 458 -27.33 25.10 21.50
CA TYR A 458 -28.18 24.56 20.43
C TYR A 458 -27.36 23.95 19.30
N ILE A 459 -26.24 24.58 18.93
CA ILE A 459 -25.28 24.00 17.97
C ILE A 459 -24.75 22.67 18.50
N CYS A 460 -24.34 22.59 19.76
CA CYS A 460 -23.84 21.34 20.35
C CYS A 460 -24.90 20.23 20.35
N LEU A 461 -26.16 20.55 20.69
CA LEU A 461 -27.28 19.60 20.62
C LEU A 461 -27.54 19.10 19.20
N PHE A 462 -27.50 20.00 18.21
CA PHE A 462 -27.61 19.62 16.81
C PHE A 462 -26.47 18.68 16.40
N LEU A 463 -25.23 18.98 16.80
CA LEU A 463 -24.06 18.13 16.52
C LEU A 463 -24.12 16.77 17.20
N ILE A 464 -24.68 16.68 18.42
CA ILE A 464 -24.99 15.40 19.08
C ILE A 464 -25.98 14.60 18.24
N GLY A 465 -27.07 15.24 17.79
CA GLY A 465 -28.06 14.63 16.91
C GLY A 465 -27.46 14.12 15.60
N LEU A 466 -26.59 14.92 14.96
CA LEU A 466 -25.86 14.53 13.76
C LEU A 466 -24.94 13.33 14.01
N GLY A 467 -24.23 13.32 15.14
CA GLY A 467 -23.38 12.19 15.53
C GLY A 467 -24.18 10.90 15.77
N LEU A 468 -25.35 11.00 16.41
CA LEU A 468 -26.27 9.87 16.58
C LEU A 468 -26.79 9.36 15.24
N ARG A 469 -27.19 10.27 14.34
CA ARG A 469 -27.63 9.95 12.98
C ARG A 469 -26.57 9.18 12.21
N ASN A 470 -25.32 9.68 12.22
CA ASN A 470 -24.21 9.03 11.52
C ASN A 470 -23.88 7.66 12.12
N ARG A 471 -23.92 7.52 13.45
CA ARG A 471 -23.57 6.27 14.14
C ARG A 471 -24.64 5.18 13.99
N PHE A 472 -25.92 5.54 14.14
CA PHE A 472 -27.03 4.60 14.17
C PHE A 472 -27.82 4.54 12.86
N ARG A 473 -27.46 5.35 11.87
CA ARG A 473 -28.12 5.42 10.54
C ARG A 473 -29.63 5.70 10.65
N ILE A 474 -29.99 6.66 11.50
CA ILE A 474 -31.38 7.09 11.75
C ILE A 474 -31.79 8.17 10.73
#